data_AF-A0A819B9W6-F1
#
_entry.id   AF-A0A819B9W6-F1
#
_cell.length_a   1.000
_cell.length_b   1.000
_cell.length_c   1.000
_cell.angle_alpha   90.00
_cell.angle_beta   90.00
_cell.angle_gamma   90.00
#
_symmetry.space_group_name_H-M   'P 1'
#
loop_
_entity.id
_entity.type
_entity.pdbx_description
1 polymer ?
#
loop_
_entity_poly.entity_id
_entity_poly.type
_entity_poly.pdbx_seq_one_letter_code
_entity_poly.pdbx_strand_id
1 'polypeptide(L)'
;MTTFHLATINVHHFRHSVTYNINIEELVGIHKPYDLAFVVAQEINSFDNWSKFCNLLGLENIVFGASESDSFGNGIASRYSFKSFSNQPTIQNNIDILMGDMNSLTRDDYSNDYYQINILELREKSEWPKPYFDLTNLVLDQWSYIDAFRQINPDLNDEKVATCQFTIRIDYIYVRPRVNDS
;
A
#
# COMPACT_ATOMS: atom_id res chain seq x y z
N MET A 1 -8.25 6.83 -24.44
CA MET A 1 -7.89 7.12 -23.04
C MET A 1 -6.62 6.36 -22.73
N THR A 2 -5.69 6.97 -22.01
CA THR A 2 -4.51 6.26 -21.50
C THR A 2 -4.87 5.64 -20.17
N THR A 3 -4.65 4.33 -20.02
CA THR A 3 -4.85 3.61 -18.75
C THR A 3 -3.51 3.43 -18.06
N PHE A 4 -3.46 3.66 -16.76
CA PHE A 4 -2.30 3.35 -15.93
C PHE A 4 -2.64 2.23 -14.97
N HIS A 5 -1.79 1.22 -14.88
CA HIS A 5 -1.85 0.21 -13.84
C HIS A 5 -0.82 0.55 -12.76
N LEU A 6 -1.22 0.46 -11.50
CA LEU A 6 -0.38 0.77 -10.36
C LEU A 6 -0.59 -0.28 -9.27
N ALA A 7 0.41 -0.46 -8.41
CA ALA A 7 0.34 -1.35 -7.27
C ALA A 7 1.08 -0.76 -6.07
N THR A 8 0.62 -1.10 -4.86
CA THR A 8 1.39 -0.92 -3.62
C THR A 8 1.73 -2.29 -3.04
N ILE A 9 2.89 -2.42 -2.41
CA ILE A 9 3.31 -3.66 -1.78
C ILE A 9 4.23 -3.40 -0.58
N ASN A 10 3.88 -3.94 0.58
CA ASN A 10 4.86 -4.17 1.64
C ASN A 10 5.73 -5.38 1.25
N VAL A 11 7.02 -5.15 0.96
CA VAL A 11 7.91 -6.19 0.44
C VAL A 11 8.56 -7.02 1.53
N HIS A 12 8.40 -6.63 2.79
CA HIS A 12 9.00 -7.29 3.95
C HIS A 12 10.47 -7.68 3.71
N HIS A 13 11.29 -6.68 3.35
CA HIS A 13 12.73 -6.85 3.11
C HIS A 13 13.07 -7.74 1.90
N PHE A 14 12.13 -7.93 0.97
CA PHE A 14 12.23 -8.89 -0.11
C PHE A 14 12.49 -10.32 0.39
N ARG A 15 11.87 -10.68 1.52
CA ARG A 15 12.00 -12.00 2.13
C ARG A 15 10.65 -12.57 2.50
N HIS A 16 10.56 -13.90 2.45
CA HIS A 16 9.43 -14.60 3.06
C HIS A 16 9.47 -14.45 4.58
N SER A 17 8.32 -14.15 5.20
CA SER A 17 8.20 -14.01 6.66
C SER A 17 8.56 -15.29 7.43
N VAL A 18 8.34 -16.47 6.83
CA VAL A 18 8.58 -17.78 7.48
C VAL A 18 9.98 -18.31 7.21
N THR A 19 10.43 -18.29 5.95
CA THR A 19 11.69 -18.94 5.54
C THR A 19 12.88 -17.99 5.48
N TYR A 20 12.63 -16.68 5.50
CA TYR A 20 13.63 -15.62 5.28
C TYR A 20 14.38 -15.70 3.94
N ASN A 21 13.95 -16.55 3.01
CA ASN A 21 14.49 -16.63 1.66
C ASN A 21 14.12 -15.39 0.85
N ILE A 22 15.00 -14.97 -0.06
CA ILE A 22 14.73 -13.86 -0.97
C ILE A 22 13.59 -14.22 -1.92
N ASN A 23 12.60 -13.34 -2.07
CA ASN A 23 11.36 -13.61 -2.84
C ASN A 23 11.20 -12.72 -4.09
N ILE A 24 12.24 -12.02 -4.54
CA ILE A 24 12.17 -11.06 -5.66
C ILE A 24 11.54 -11.66 -6.92
N GLU A 25 11.96 -12.85 -7.34
CA GLU A 25 11.47 -13.47 -8.59
C GLU A 25 9.98 -13.82 -8.51
N GLU A 26 9.49 -14.21 -7.33
CA GLU A 26 8.06 -14.47 -7.10
C GLU A 26 7.27 -13.17 -7.18
N LEU A 27 7.73 -12.12 -6.50
CA LEU A 27 7.09 -10.80 -6.57
C LEU A 27 7.06 -10.29 -8.01
N VAL A 28 8.14 -10.48 -8.79
CA VAL A 28 8.16 -10.16 -10.22
C VAL A 28 7.12 -11.00 -10.98
N GLY A 29 7.05 -12.31 -10.72
CA GLY A 29 6.07 -13.20 -11.35
C GLY A 29 4.63 -12.79 -11.11
N ILE A 30 4.32 -12.28 -9.90
CA ILE A 30 3.00 -11.74 -9.54
C ILE A 30 2.71 -10.44 -10.29
N HIS A 31 3.65 -9.49 -10.32
CA HIS A 31 3.39 -8.12 -10.80
C HIS A 31 3.55 -7.95 -12.31
N LYS A 32 4.43 -8.74 -12.94
CA LYS A 32 4.77 -8.60 -14.37
C LYS A 32 3.58 -8.73 -15.32
N PRO A 33 2.60 -9.63 -15.12
CA PRO A 33 1.42 -9.72 -15.99
C PRO A 33 0.54 -8.47 -16.01
N TYR A 34 0.61 -7.62 -14.98
CA TYR A 34 -0.24 -6.43 -14.86
C TYR A 34 0.30 -5.22 -15.63
N ASP A 35 1.46 -5.32 -16.25
CA ASP A 35 2.04 -4.24 -17.08
C ASP A 35 2.08 -2.88 -16.34
N LEU A 36 2.60 -2.88 -15.11
CA LEU A 36 2.54 -1.72 -14.22
C LEU A 36 3.22 -0.48 -14.81
N ALA A 37 2.54 0.65 -14.70
CA ALA A 37 3.09 1.98 -14.98
C ALA A 37 4.01 2.46 -13.86
N PHE A 38 3.62 2.20 -12.61
CA PHE A 38 4.44 2.45 -11.43
C PHE A 38 4.06 1.52 -10.27
N VAL A 39 4.98 1.36 -9.32
CA VAL A 39 4.80 0.58 -8.09
C VAL A 39 5.36 1.35 -6.91
N VAL A 40 4.67 1.30 -5.78
CA VAL A 40 5.11 1.82 -4.49
C VAL A 40 5.40 0.65 -3.57
N ALA A 41 6.51 0.68 -2.85
CA ALA A 41 6.90 -0.39 -1.94
C ALA A 41 7.30 0.13 -0.55
N GLN A 42 6.95 -0.62 0.48
CA GLN A 42 7.26 -0.36 1.89
C GLN A 42 8.15 -1.48 2.47
N GLU A 43 8.82 -1.20 3.59
CA GLU A 43 9.75 -2.12 4.27
C GLU A 43 10.93 -2.61 3.40
N ILE A 44 11.39 -1.76 2.49
CA ILE A 44 12.60 -2.03 1.70
C ILE A 44 13.81 -1.90 2.63
N ASN A 45 14.62 -2.96 2.74
CA ASN A 45 15.85 -2.92 3.54
C ASN A 45 17.15 -2.85 2.72
N SER A 46 17.05 -2.88 1.40
CA SER A 46 18.19 -2.91 0.50
C SER A 46 17.82 -2.26 -0.83
N PHE A 47 18.55 -1.20 -1.19
CA PHE A 47 18.40 -0.55 -2.48
C PHE A 47 18.73 -1.50 -3.65
N ASP A 48 19.69 -2.41 -3.47
CA ASP A 48 20.07 -3.38 -4.51
C ASP A 48 18.91 -4.34 -4.83
N ASN A 49 18.23 -4.86 -3.80
CA ASN A 49 17.05 -5.72 -4.00
C ASN A 49 15.90 -4.94 -4.64
N TRP A 50 15.66 -3.71 -4.18
CA TRP A 50 14.65 -2.83 -4.76
C TRP A 50 14.92 -2.54 -6.24
N SER A 51 16.15 -2.17 -6.57
CA SER A 51 16.58 -1.89 -7.93
C SER A 51 16.46 -3.13 -8.82
N LYS A 52 16.88 -4.31 -8.33
CA LYS A 52 16.72 -5.58 -9.05
C LYS A 52 15.24 -5.85 -9.35
N PHE A 53 14.36 -5.73 -8.36
CA PHE A 53 12.91 -5.93 -8.55
C PHE A 53 12.33 -4.98 -9.60
N CYS A 54 12.65 -3.68 -9.53
CA CYS A 54 12.16 -2.67 -10.48
C CYS A 54 12.64 -2.92 -11.91
N ASN A 55 13.92 -3.26 -12.08
CA ASN A 55 14.50 -3.56 -13.39
C ASN A 55 13.84 -4.78 -14.05
N LEU A 56 13.53 -5.81 -13.27
CA LEU A 56 12.83 -7.00 -13.77
C LEU A 56 11.37 -6.72 -14.19
N LEU A 57 10.76 -5.65 -13.65
CA LEU A 57 9.45 -5.14 -14.06
C LEU A 57 9.52 -4.11 -15.21
N GLY A 58 10.71 -3.70 -15.64
CA GLY A 58 10.90 -2.65 -16.64
C GLY A 58 10.55 -1.24 -16.14
N LEU A 59 10.76 -0.97 -14.85
CA LEU A 59 10.53 0.34 -14.22
C LEU A 59 11.88 1.06 -14.02
N GLU A 60 12.22 1.96 -14.93
CA GLU A 60 13.56 2.56 -15.02
C GLU A 60 13.77 3.76 -14.08
N ASN A 61 12.69 4.44 -13.71
CA ASN A 61 12.76 5.62 -12.85
C ASN A 61 12.53 5.15 -11.42
N ILE A 62 13.61 4.98 -10.65
CA ILE A 62 13.59 4.35 -9.33
C ILE A 62 13.97 5.38 -8.28
N VAL A 63 13.19 5.46 -7.21
CA VAL A 63 13.41 6.33 -6.06
C VAL A 63 13.31 5.48 -4.80
N PHE A 64 14.16 5.80 -3.83
CA PHE A 64 14.21 5.14 -2.54
C PHE A 64 14.53 6.17 -1.45
N GLY A 65 13.79 6.12 -0.36
CA GLY A 65 14.03 6.91 0.84
C GLY A 65 14.13 5.98 2.05
N ALA A 66 15.33 5.91 2.65
CA ALA A 66 15.53 5.23 3.93
C ALA A 66 14.92 6.07 5.07
N SER A 67 14.44 5.41 6.12
CA SER A 67 14.16 6.12 7.38
C SER A 67 15.48 6.53 8.03
N GLU A 68 15.50 7.66 8.76
CA GLU A 68 16.73 8.19 9.36
C GLU A 68 17.32 7.26 10.45
N SER A 69 16.52 6.35 11.01
CA SER A 69 16.88 5.55 12.19
C SER A 69 16.87 4.04 11.97
N ASP A 70 16.25 3.54 10.89
CA ASP A 70 16.10 2.10 10.65
C ASP A 70 16.75 1.64 9.36
N SER A 71 17.01 0.34 9.31
CA SER A 71 17.36 -0.38 8.08
C SER A 71 16.21 -0.48 7.07
N PHE A 72 15.13 0.29 7.21
CA PHE A 72 13.92 0.19 6.40
C PHE A 72 13.61 1.50 5.70
N GLY A 73 13.05 1.41 4.50
CA GLY A 73 12.68 2.54 3.69
C GLY A 73 11.51 2.25 2.77
N ASN A 74 11.08 3.31 2.09
CA ASN A 74 10.03 3.27 1.10
C ASN A 74 10.62 3.53 -0.29
N GLY A 75 9.99 2.97 -1.31
CA GLY A 75 10.42 3.12 -2.69
C GLY A 75 9.24 3.41 -3.61
N ILE A 76 9.51 4.15 -4.68
CA ILE A 76 8.59 4.31 -5.81
C ILE A 76 9.38 4.10 -7.11
N ALA A 77 8.83 3.32 -8.03
CA ALA A 77 9.41 3.08 -9.33
C ALA A 77 8.39 3.25 -10.44
N SER A 78 8.81 3.78 -11.59
CA SER A 78 7.93 4.19 -12.68
C SER A 78 8.58 4.01 -14.05
N ARG A 79 7.76 3.72 -15.08
CA ARG A 79 8.17 3.82 -16.49
C ARG A 79 8.38 5.26 -16.95
N TYR A 80 7.74 6.20 -16.28
CA TYR A 80 7.76 7.62 -16.59
C TYR A 80 8.65 8.37 -15.61
N SER A 81 9.41 9.34 -16.11
CA SER A 81 10.27 10.17 -15.27
C SER A 81 9.48 11.01 -14.28
N PHE A 82 9.96 11.04 -13.04
CA PHE A 82 9.43 11.89 -11.99
C PHE A 82 9.79 13.35 -12.25
N LYS A 83 8.82 14.25 -12.13
CA LYS A 83 9.03 15.69 -12.35
C LYS A 83 9.58 16.39 -11.12
N SER A 84 9.12 16.01 -9.92
CA SER A 84 9.51 16.65 -8.68
C SER A 84 9.28 15.73 -7.47
N PHE A 85 10.11 15.91 -6.45
CA PHE A 85 9.94 15.35 -5.12
C PHE A 85 9.81 16.54 -4.16
N SER A 86 8.61 16.74 -3.64
CA SER A 86 8.33 17.89 -2.81
C SER A 86 7.11 17.62 -1.95
N ASN A 87 7.13 18.14 -0.73
CA ASN A 87 5.97 18.19 0.15
C ASN A 87 4.99 19.24 -0.39
N GLN A 88 4.35 18.94 -1.51
CA GLN A 88 3.38 19.85 -2.12
C GLN A 88 2.04 19.68 -1.41
N PRO A 89 1.33 20.77 -1.13
CA PRO A 89 -0.09 20.66 -0.84
C PRO A 89 -0.79 20.02 -2.04
N THR A 90 -1.79 19.18 -1.79
CA THR A 90 -2.68 18.64 -2.81
C THR A 90 -3.18 19.75 -3.74
N ILE A 91 -2.79 19.70 -5.01
CA ILE A 91 -3.21 20.68 -6.02
C ILE A 91 -4.57 20.25 -6.55
N GLN A 92 -5.60 21.08 -6.34
CA GLN A 92 -7.01 20.78 -6.66
C GLN A 92 -7.29 20.35 -8.12
N ASN A 93 -6.38 20.63 -9.06
CA ASN A 93 -6.57 20.34 -10.48
C ASN A 93 -5.96 19.00 -10.94
N ASN A 94 -5.29 18.27 -10.06
CA ASN A 94 -4.66 16.99 -10.39
C ASN A 94 -5.41 15.81 -9.78
N ILE A 95 -5.18 14.62 -10.35
CA ILE A 95 -5.51 13.37 -9.66
C ILE A 95 -4.46 13.19 -8.58
N ASP A 96 -4.90 12.89 -7.36
CA ASP A 96 -4.01 12.52 -6.28
C ASP A 96 -4.22 11.08 -5.84
N ILE A 97 -3.12 10.41 -5.51
CA ILE A 97 -3.11 9.00 -5.13
C ILE A 97 -2.27 8.87 -3.87
N LEU A 98 -2.91 8.42 -2.80
CA LEU A 98 -2.27 8.07 -1.54
C LEU A 98 -2.33 6.55 -1.40
N MET A 99 -1.17 5.90 -1.29
CA MET A 99 -1.12 4.43 -1.24
C MET A 99 0.03 3.91 -0.41
N GLY A 100 -0.19 2.75 0.21
CA GLY A 100 0.80 2.10 1.06
C GLY A 100 0.20 1.28 2.19
N ASP A 101 1.09 0.69 2.96
CA ASP A 101 0.79 0.13 4.28
C ASP A 101 0.56 1.28 5.27
N MET A 102 -0.69 1.43 5.70
CA MET A 102 -1.11 2.49 6.62
C MET A 102 -1.00 2.07 8.09
N ASN A 103 -0.77 0.78 8.38
CA ASN A 103 -0.85 0.20 9.72
C ASN A 103 -2.11 0.62 10.52
N SER A 104 -3.19 0.95 9.81
CA SER A 104 -4.47 1.42 10.33
C SER A 104 -5.60 0.68 9.63
N LEU A 105 -6.72 0.52 10.32
CA LEU A 105 -7.87 -0.24 9.82
C LEU A 105 -8.99 0.72 9.41
N THR A 106 -9.85 0.29 8.51
CA THR A 106 -11.18 0.89 8.31
C THR A 106 -12.20 0.07 9.09
N ARG A 107 -12.99 0.69 9.98
CA ARG A 107 -13.90 -0.06 10.87
C ARG A 107 -14.92 -0.87 10.06
N ASP A 108 -15.46 -0.29 9.01
CA ASP A 108 -16.52 -0.90 8.19
C ASP A 108 -16.05 -2.10 7.38
N ASP A 109 -14.73 -2.39 7.37
CA ASP A 109 -14.20 -3.59 6.74
C ASP A 109 -14.53 -4.89 7.50
N TYR A 110 -14.99 -4.79 8.74
CA TYR A 110 -15.16 -5.95 9.62
C TYR A 110 -16.55 -6.01 10.25
N SER A 111 -17.14 -7.19 10.30
CA SER A 111 -18.28 -7.46 11.16
C SER A 111 -17.89 -7.27 12.63
N ASN A 112 -18.88 -7.06 13.51
CA ASN A 112 -18.62 -6.93 14.95
C ASN A 112 -17.93 -8.19 15.50
N ASP A 113 -18.45 -9.37 15.16
CA ASP A 113 -17.94 -10.62 15.69
C ASP A 113 -16.51 -10.88 15.22
N TYR A 114 -16.22 -10.66 13.93
CA TYR A 114 -14.87 -10.80 13.40
C TYR A 114 -13.90 -9.80 14.05
N TYR A 115 -14.31 -8.54 14.19
CA TYR A 115 -13.49 -7.53 14.84
C TYR A 115 -13.13 -7.89 16.29
N GLN A 116 -14.10 -8.37 17.08
CA GLN A 116 -13.84 -8.78 18.47
C GLN A 116 -12.89 -9.99 18.52
N ILE A 117 -13.22 -11.05 17.80
CA ILE A 117 -12.55 -12.35 17.94
C ILE A 117 -11.20 -12.37 17.22
N ASN A 118 -11.16 -11.91 15.96
CA ASN A 118 -9.99 -12.07 15.09
C ASN A 118 -9.06 -10.86 15.08
N ILE A 119 -9.46 -9.72 15.66
CA ILE A 119 -8.62 -8.52 15.68
C ILE A 119 -8.30 -8.12 17.12
N LEU A 120 -9.32 -7.81 17.92
CA LEU A 120 -9.10 -7.30 19.27
C LEU A 120 -8.49 -8.36 20.19
N GLU A 121 -9.11 -9.54 20.30
CA GLU A 121 -8.61 -10.60 21.18
C GLU A 121 -7.23 -11.11 20.75
N LEU A 122 -6.97 -11.24 19.44
CA LEU A 122 -5.66 -11.67 18.95
C LEU A 122 -4.58 -10.66 19.29
N ARG A 123 -4.85 -9.36 19.09
CA ARG A 123 -3.92 -8.30 19.47
C ARG A 123 -3.66 -8.27 20.97
N GLU A 124 -4.69 -8.43 21.79
CA GLU A 124 -4.54 -8.50 23.24
C GLU A 124 -3.67 -9.70 23.67
N LYS A 125 -3.91 -10.89 23.10
CA LYS A 125 -3.10 -12.10 23.36
C LYS A 125 -1.64 -11.95 22.90
N SER A 126 -1.40 -11.15 21.87
CA SER A 126 -0.05 -10.89 21.34
C SER A 126 0.60 -9.60 21.88
N GLU A 127 -0.03 -8.94 22.87
CA GLU A 127 0.43 -7.66 23.43
C GLU A 127 0.61 -6.55 22.38
N TRP A 128 -0.12 -6.63 21.28
CA TRP A 128 -0.09 -5.60 20.25
C TRP A 128 -0.99 -4.42 20.62
N PRO A 129 -0.63 -3.21 20.18
CA PRO A 129 -1.51 -2.05 20.34
C PRO A 129 -2.89 -2.30 19.76
N LYS A 130 -3.90 -1.73 20.41
CA LYS A 130 -5.27 -1.73 19.89
C LYS A 130 -5.29 -1.14 18.48
N PRO A 131 -6.19 -1.63 17.60
CA PRO A 131 -6.30 -1.09 16.26
C PRO A 131 -6.71 0.38 16.29
N TYR A 132 -6.14 1.16 15.37
CA TYR A 132 -6.45 2.57 15.16
C TYR A 132 -7.21 2.74 13.86
N PHE A 133 -8.21 3.62 13.87
CA PHE A 133 -9.04 3.98 12.71
C PHE A 133 -8.90 5.46 12.33
N ASP A 134 -8.21 6.26 13.17
CA ASP A 134 -8.19 7.71 13.02
C ASP A 134 -7.56 8.15 11.69
N LEU A 135 -6.53 7.41 11.22
CA LEU A 135 -5.87 7.72 9.96
C LEU A 135 -6.80 7.46 8.75
N THR A 136 -7.47 6.32 8.71
CA THR A 136 -8.39 5.99 7.61
C THR A 136 -9.60 6.94 7.61
N ASN A 137 -10.16 7.25 8.78
CA ASN A 137 -11.22 8.25 8.93
C ASN A 137 -10.77 9.65 8.49
N LEU A 138 -9.56 10.08 8.86
CA LEU A 138 -9.00 11.36 8.40
C LEU A 138 -8.93 11.44 6.87
N VAL A 139 -8.40 10.40 6.23
CA VAL A 139 -8.23 10.33 4.78
C VAL A 139 -9.58 10.32 4.05
N LEU A 140 -10.53 9.52 4.52
CA LEU A 140 -11.84 9.37 3.89
C LEU A 140 -12.75 10.58 4.15
N ASP A 141 -12.93 10.95 5.42
CA ASP A 141 -13.96 11.91 5.81
C ASP A 141 -13.49 13.35 5.66
N GLN A 142 -12.25 13.65 6.08
CA GLN A 142 -11.76 15.03 6.13
C GLN A 142 -11.01 15.43 4.87
N TRP A 143 -10.22 14.53 4.30
CA TRP A 143 -9.46 14.81 3.08
C TRP A 143 -10.22 14.44 1.80
N SER A 144 -11.37 13.78 1.95
CA SER A 144 -12.29 13.42 0.86
C SER A 144 -11.61 12.56 -0.22
N TYR A 145 -10.75 11.64 0.20
CA TYR A 145 -10.27 10.59 -0.69
C TYR A 145 -11.30 9.47 -0.79
N ILE A 146 -11.20 8.74 -1.87
CA ILE A 146 -11.99 7.58 -2.18
C ILE A 146 -11.11 6.34 -2.01
N ASP A 147 -11.58 5.34 -1.28
CA ASP A 147 -10.95 4.02 -1.27
C ASP A 147 -11.26 3.27 -2.59
N ALA A 148 -10.23 3.09 -3.43
CA ALA A 148 -10.38 2.50 -4.75
C ALA A 148 -10.83 1.03 -4.70
N PHE A 149 -10.41 0.26 -3.68
CA PHE A 149 -10.85 -1.12 -3.52
C PHE A 149 -12.34 -1.17 -3.17
N ARG A 150 -12.79 -0.28 -2.28
CA ARG A 150 -14.19 -0.23 -1.83
C ARG A 150 -15.16 0.23 -2.91
N GLN A 151 -14.72 1.08 -3.84
CA GLN A 151 -15.54 1.44 -5.01
C GLN A 151 -15.94 0.21 -5.84
N ILE A 152 -15.07 -0.79 -5.93
CA ILE A 152 -15.28 -1.99 -6.74
C ILE A 152 -15.87 -3.12 -5.89
N ASN A 153 -15.55 -3.16 -4.60
CA ASN A 153 -15.89 -4.24 -3.68
C ASN A 153 -16.63 -3.72 -2.42
N PRO A 154 -17.81 -3.10 -2.56
CA PRO A 154 -18.52 -2.52 -1.41
C PRO A 154 -19.00 -3.58 -0.40
N ASP A 155 -19.27 -4.80 -0.86
CA ASP A 155 -19.92 -5.84 -0.05
C ASP A 155 -18.94 -6.86 0.57
N LEU A 156 -17.65 -6.80 0.24
CA LEU A 156 -16.65 -7.71 0.83
C LEU A 156 -16.29 -7.26 2.23
N ASN A 157 -16.21 -8.18 3.21
CA ASN A 157 -15.81 -7.86 4.57
C ASN A 157 -14.91 -8.96 5.13
N ASP A 158 -14.40 -8.73 6.34
CA ASP A 158 -13.68 -9.71 7.15
C ASP A 158 -12.44 -10.23 6.41
N GLU A 159 -12.20 -11.54 6.38
CA GLU A 159 -11.01 -12.11 5.74
C GLU A 159 -10.90 -11.80 4.24
N LYS A 160 -12.01 -11.45 3.59
CA LYS A 160 -12.06 -11.20 2.13
C LYS A 160 -11.44 -9.87 1.72
N VAL A 161 -11.18 -8.99 2.67
CA VAL A 161 -10.52 -7.70 2.40
C VAL A 161 -9.03 -7.73 2.73
N ALA A 162 -8.54 -8.83 3.32
CA ALA A 162 -7.21 -8.88 3.90
C ALA A 162 -6.09 -8.62 2.88
N THR A 163 -5.09 -7.85 3.31
CA THR A 163 -3.90 -7.54 2.51
C THR A 163 -2.61 -8.03 3.18
N CYS A 164 -2.68 -8.48 4.44
CA CYS A 164 -1.54 -9.01 5.17
C CYS A 164 -1.83 -10.37 5.81
N GLN A 165 -0.76 -11.02 6.31
CA GLN A 165 -0.83 -12.37 6.91
C GLN A 165 -1.71 -12.47 8.17
N PHE A 166 -2.07 -11.34 8.77
CA PHE A 166 -2.93 -11.28 9.96
C PHE A 166 -4.41 -11.19 9.62
N THR A 167 -4.80 -11.50 8.37
CA THR A 167 -6.20 -11.53 7.91
C THR A 167 -6.94 -10.21 8.13
N ILE A 168 -6.19 -9.12 8.01
CA ILE A 168 -6.66 -7.73 8.09
C ILE A 168 -6.17 -6.96 6.87
N ARG A 169 -6.86 -5.88 6.57
CA ARG A 169 -6.53 -4.92 5.54
C ARG A 169 -5.80 -3.72 6.15
N ILE A 170 -4.55 -3.54 5.74
CA ILE A 170 -3.70 -2.42 6.15
C ILE A 170 -3.08 -1.70 4.95
N ASP A 171 -3.13 -2.31 3.77
CA ASP A 171 -2.63 -1.74 2.52
C ASP A 171 -3.79 -1.11 1.75
N TYR A 172 -3.65 0.17 1.42
CA TYR A 172 -4.72 0.95 0.78
C TYR A 172 -4.22 1.65 -0.47
N ILE A 173 -5.15 1.90 -1.38
CA ILE A 173 -5.00 2.81 -2.51
C ILE A 173 -6.19 3.77 -2.44
N TYR A 174 -5.90 4.99 -2.03
CA TYR A 174 -6.84 6.09 -1.96
C TYR A 174 -6.65 7.01 -3.16
N VAL A 175 -7.75 7.43 -3.77
CA VAL A 175 -7.75 8.29 -4.94
C VAL A 175 -8.58 9.52 -4.66
N ARG A 176 -8.05 10.69 -5.04
CA ARG A 176 -8.81 11.93 -5.11
C ARG A 176 -8.88 12.37 -6.57
N PRO A 177 -10.06 12.32 -7.21
CA PRO A 177 -10.20 12.75 -8.59
C PRO A 177 -10.01 14.27 -8.72
N ARG A 178 -9.87 14.76 -9.95
CA ARG A 178 -9.88 16.21 -10.20
C ARG A 178 -11.23 16.77 -9.81
N VAL A 179 -11.25 18.03 -9.36
CA VAL A 179 -12.50 18.73 -8.99
C VAL A 179 -13.57 18.71 -10.11
N ASN A 180 -13.14 18.61 -11.37
CA ASN A 180 -14.06 18.61 -12.52
C ASN A 180 -14.41 17.20 -13.06
N ASP A 181 -13.87 16.13 -12.46
CA ASP A 181 -14.08 14.74 -12.89
C ASP A 181 -15.19 14.03 -12.07
N SER A 182 -15.81 14.73 -11.11
CA SER A 182 -16.87 14.25 -10.22
C SER A 182 -18.28 14.44 -10.79
#